data_AF-A0A6J5TK42-F1
#
_entry.id   AF-A0A6J5TK42-F1
#
_cell.length_a   1.000
_cell.length_b   1.000
_cell.length_c   1.000
_cell.angle_alpha   90.00
_cell.angle_beta   90.00
_cell.angle_gamma   90.00
#
_symmetry.space_group_name_H-M   'P 1'
#
loop_
_entity.id
_entity.type
_entity.pdbx_description
1 polymer ?
#
loop_
_entity_poly.entity_id
_entity_poly.type
_entity_poly.pdbx_seq_one_letter_code
_entity_poly.pdbx_strand_id
1 'polypeptide(L)'
;MGSEGPKSVVIHVSGFKKFQGVAENPTETIVKNLKGFVEKKELPAGLTLGSCTVLETAGDGARPALYKTMDSGVSTTDSTTNEQVVWVSVSFMIAKLTFLLEV
;
A
#
# COMPACT_ATOMS: atom_id res chain seq x y z
N MET A 1 18.70 -29.40 11.25
CA MET A 1 18.17 -28.37 12.17
C MET A 1 17.86 -27.14 11.34
N GLY A 2 16.61 -26.64 11.42
CA GLY A 2 16.19 -25.28 11.02
C GLY A 2 16.12 -24.98 9.52
N SER A 3 15.03 -25.34 8.84
CA SER A 3 14.58 -24.52 7.70
C SER A 3 13.84 -23.33 8.29
N GLU A 4 14.40 -22.14 8.22
CA GLU A 4 13.60 -20.93 8.37
C GLU A 4 12.57 -20.95 7.23
N GLY A 5 11.30 -21.19 7.57
CA GLY A 5 10.22 -21.06 6.59
C GLY A 5 10.18 -19.64 6.01
N PRO A 6 9.57 -19.45 4.83
CA PRO A 6 9.50 -18.13 4.20
C PRO A 6 8.91 -17.10 5.18
N LYS A 7 9.61 -15.96 5.35
CA LYS A 7 9.15 -14.85 6.19
C LYS A 7 7.80 -14.37 5.67
N SER A 8 6.84 -14.21 6.58
CA SER A 8 5.54 -13.63 6.24
C SER A 8 5.76 -12.16 5.86
N VAL A 9 5.25 -11.76 4.69
CA VAL A 9 5.34 -10.40 4.15
C VAL A 9 3.97 -9.75 4.22
N VAL A 10 3.91 -8.58 4.85
CA VAL A 10 2.71 -7.74 4.89
C VAL A 10 2.93 -6.55 3.96
N ILE A 11 2.06 -6.41 2.95
CA ILE A 11 2.10 -5.27 2.03
C ILE A 11 1.03 -4.27 2.41
N HIS A 12 1.43 -3.02 2.60
CA HIS A 12 0.56 -1.87 2.71
C HIS A 12 0.64 -1.05 1.42
N VAL A 13 -0.50 -0.75 0.82
CA VAL A 13 -0.60 0.01 -0.43
C VAL A 13 -1.36 1.31 -0.20
N SER A 14 -0.79 2.41 -0.66
CA SER A 14 -1.45 3.72 -0.65
C SER A 14 -1.52 4.36 -2.03
N GLY A 15 -2.55 5.16 -2.24
CA GLY A 15 -2.73 6.02 -3.42
C GLY A 15 -3.49 7.28 -3.03
N PHE A 16 -3.83 8.12 -4.00
CA PHE A 16 -4.42 9.43 -3.75
C PHE A 16 -5.78 9.58 -4.40
N LYS A 17 -6.68 10.31 -3.76
CA LYS A 17 -7.96 10.72 -4.35
C LYS A 17 -7.71 11.71 -5.49
N LYS A 18 -8.80 12.01 -6.20
CA LYS A 18 -8.86 13.17 -7.10
C LYS A 18 -8.50 14.47 -6.39
N PHE A 19 -7.81 15.34 -7.11
CA PHE A 19 -7.42 16.68 -6.67
C PHE A 19 -7.87 17.71 -7.71
N GLN A 20 -7.77 19.01 -7.38
CA GLN A 20 -8.27 20.08 -8.23
C GLN A 20 -7.73 19.98 -9.67
N GLY A 21 -8.63 19.93 -10.65
CA GLY A 21 -8.30 19.81 -12.07
C GLY A 21 -8.22 18.39 -12.62
N VAL A 22 -8.29 17.36 -11.77
CA VAL A 22 -8.27 15.95 -12.19
C VAL A 22 -9.58 15.28 -11.76
N ALA A 23 -10.46 14.97 -12.74
CA ALA A 23 -11.77 14.39 -12.47
C ALA A 23 -11.69 12.97 -11.86
N GLU A 24 -10.70 12.20 -12.30
CA GLU A 24 -10.39 10.86 -11.79
C GLU A 24 -8.88 10.71 -11.61
N ASN A 25 -8.47 10.27 -10.43
CA ASN A 25 -7.09 9.91 -10.17
C ASN A 25 -6.91 8.40 -10.40
N PRO A 26 -6.09 7.96 -11.37
CA PRO A 26 -5.87 6.53 -11.63
C PRO A 26 -5.40 5.76 -10.40
N THR A 27 -4.69 6.41 -9.47
CA THR A 27 -4.18 5.77 -8.24
C THR A 27 -5.29 5.36 -7.30
N GLU A 28 -6.37 6.15 -7.18
CA GLU A 28 -7.55 5.78 -6.40
C GLU A 28 -8.20 4.51 -6.96
N THR A 29 -8.35 4.44 -8.28
CA THR A 29 -8.91 3.27 -8.96
C THR A 29 -8.04 2.03 -8.79
N ILE A 30 -6.71 2.17 -8.91
CA ILE A 30 -5.76 1.05 -8.72
C ILE A 30 -5.86 0.49 -7.29
N VAL A 31 -5.82 1.35 -6.27
CA VAL A 31 -5.87 0.90 -4.86
C VAL A 31 -7.20 0.20 -4.54
N LYS A 32 -8.33 0.74 -5.04
CA LYS A 32 -9.65 0.10 -4.86
C LYS A 32 -9.72 -1.24 -5.58
N ASN A 33 -9.24 -1.30 -6.83
CA ASN A 33 -9.23 -2.54 -7.61
C ASN A 33 -8.32 -3.59 -6.98
N LEU A 34 -7.16 -3.20 -6.43
CA LEU A 34 -6.27 -4.11 -5.74
C LEU A 34 -6.94 -4.72 -4.50
N LYS A 35 -7.61 -3.89 -3.69
CA LYS A 35 -8.39 -4.38 -2.55
C LYS A 35 -9.44 -5.42 -3.00
N GLY A 36 -10.24 -5.07 -4.00
CA GLY A 36 -11.27 -5.97 -4.54
C GLY A 36 -10.70 -7.22 -5.24
N PHE A 37 -9.47 -7.15 -5.77
CA PHE A 37 -8.78 -8.29 -6.35
C PHE A 37 -8.35 -9.29 -5.29
N VAL A 38 -7.74 -8.80 -4.19
CA VAL A 38 -7.30 -9.65 -3.06
C VAL A 38 -8.47 -10.26 -2.30
N GLU A 39 -9.63 -9.59 -2.25
CA GLU A 39 -10.85 -10.17 -1.69
C GLU A 39 -11.39 -11.34 -2.54
N LYS A 40 -11.12 -11.35 -3.84
CA LYS A 40 -11.63 -12.38 -4.78
C LYS A 40 -10.60 -13.46 -5.11
N LYS A 41 -9.31 -13.18 -4.92
CA LYS A 41 -8.20 -14.06 -5.24
C LYS A 41 -7.33 -14.23 -4.01
N GLU A 42 -7.02 -15.48 -3.69
CA GLU A 42 -6.06 -15.79 -2.64
C GLU A 42 -4.67 -15.28 -3.05
N LEU A 43 -3.99 -14.65 -2.08
CA LEU A 43 -2.60 -14.26 -2.23
C LEU A 43 -1.68 -15.49 -2.08
N PRO A 44 -0.48 -15.46 -2.68
CA PRO A 44 0.52 -16.49 -2.47
C PRO A 44 0.79 -16.73 -0.97
N ALA A 45 1.11 -17.98 -0.61
CA ALA A 45 1.42 -18.32 0.77
C ALA A 45 2.57 -17.45 1.31
N GLY A 46 2.37 -16.90 2.51
CA GLY A 46 3.31 -15.97 3.14
C GLY A 46 3.17 -14.51 2.69
N LEU A 47 2.18 -14.18 1.85
CA LEU A 47 1.88 -12.80 1.47
C LEU A 47 0.51 -12.37 2.00
N THR A 48 0.48 -11.27 2.76
CA THR A 48 -0.75 -10.70 3.30
C THR A 48 -0.89 -9.24 2.88
N LEU A 49 -2.10 -8.84 2.48
CA LEU A 49 -2.43 -7.44 2.28
C LEU A 49 -2.84 -6.83 3.62
N GLY A 50 -2.05 -5.90 4.14
CA GLY A 50 -2.31 -5.21 5.40
C GLY A 50 -3.36 -4.11 5.24
N SER A 51 -3.00 -3.03 4.54
CA SER A 51 -3.90 -1.90 4.29
C SER A 51 -3.90 -1.46 2.84
N CYS A 52 -5.08 -1.17 2.30
CA CYS A 52 -5.25 -0.41 1.06
C CYS A 52 -5.88 0.95 1.41
N THR A 53 -5.07 2.02 1.37
CA THR A 53 -5.49 3.35 1.83
C THR A 53 -5.52 4.34 0.69
N VAL A 54 -6.66 5.02 0.49
CA VAL A 54 -6.76 6.16 -0.43
C VAL A 54 -6.66 7.46 0.36
N LEU A 55 -5.54 8.15 0.19
CA LEU A 55 -5.18 9.42 0.82
C LEU A 55 -5.83 10.58 0.08
N GLU A 56 -5.96 11.74 0.73
CA GLU A 56 -6.69 12.87 0.14
C GLU A 56 -5.95 13.52 -1.06
N THR A 57 -4.92 14.31 -0.79
CA THR A 57 -4.09 14.97 -1.81
C THR A 57 -2.63 14.87 -1.39
N ALA A 58 -1.74 14.65 -2.35
CA ALA A 58 -0.30 14.62 -2.09
C ALA A 58 0.17 15.93 -1.42
N GLY A 59 1.09 15.81 -0.46
CA GLY A 59 1.48 16.91 0.43
C GLY A 59 0.74 16.89 1.76
N ASP A 60 0.37 18.06 2.28
CA ASP A 60 -0.16 18.18 3.65
C ASP A 60 -1.51 17.49 3.87
N GLY A 61 -2.35 17.39 2.84
CA GLY A 61 -3.65 16.70 2.92
C GLY A 61 -3.54 15.19 3.19
N ALA A 62 -2.40 14.57 2.87
CA ALA A 62 -2.17 13.13 3.08
C ALA A 62 -1.38 12.82 4.35
N ARG A 63 -0.63 13.78 4.91
CA ARG A 63 0.31 13.55 6.03
C ARG A 63 -0.33 12.91 7.26
N PRO A 64 -1.47 13.39 7.80
CA PRO A 64 -2.04 12.81 9.01
C PRO A 64 -2.48 11.36 8.81
N ALA A 65 -3.08 11.07 7.65
CA ALA A 65 -3.54 9.73 7.31
C ALA A 65 -2.37 8.77 7.07
N LEU A 66 -1.31 9.23 6.39
CA LEU A 66 -0.07 8.48 6.20
C LEU A 66 0.58 8.09 7.52
N TYR A 67 0.77 9.05 8.44
CA TYR A 67 1.37 8.76 9.74
C TYR A 67 0.55 7.74 10.52
N LYS A 68 -0.78 7.90 10.56
CA LYS A 68 -1.66 6.94 11.21
C LYS A 68 -1.57 5.53 10.60
N THR A 69 -1.50 5.43 9.28
CA THR A 69 -1.34 4.14 8.59
C THR A 69 0.00 3.50 8.89
N MET A 70 1.09 4.26 8.86
CA MET A 70 2.42 3.76 9.20
C MET A 70 2.49 3.27 10.64
N ASP A 71 1.98 4.06 11.58
CA ASP A 71 1.94 3.71 13.00
C ASP A 71 1.16 2.40 13.23
N SER A 72 0.01 2.24 12.57
CA SER A 72 -0.78 1.01 12.67
C SER A 72 -0.04 -0.24 12.19
N GLY A 73 0.79 -0.13 11.14
CA GLY A 73 1.53 -1.28 10.60
C GLY A 73 2.80 -1.65 11.37
N VAL A 74 3.36 -0.69 12.13
CA VAL A 74 4.53 -0.93 12.99
C VAL A 74 4.12 -1.35 14.40
N SER A 75 2.96 -0.90 14.88
CA SER A 75 2.42 -1.25 16.21
C SER A 75 2.00 -2.73 16.33
N THR A 76 1.75 -3.41 15.21
CA THR A 76 1.30 -4.81 15.16
C THR A 76 2.43 -5.83 15.12
N THR A 77 3.67 -5.40 14.88
CA THR A 77 4.84 -6.29 14.97
C THR A 77 5.24 -6.45 16.43
N ASP A 78 4.60 -7.41 17.11
CA ASP A 78 5.13 -7.93 18.36
C ASP A 78 6.56 -8.41 18.10
N SER A 79 7.49 -8.17 19.04
CA SER A 79 8.93 -8.48 18.92
C SER A 79 9.28 -9.96 18.65
N THR A 80 8.27 -10.81 18.52
CA THR A 80 8.32 -12.26 18.33
C THR A 80 7.98 -12.70 16.89
N THR A 81 7.37 -11.86 16.05
CA THR A 81 7.06 -12.21 14.65
C THR A 81 8.10 -11.64 13.70
N ASN A 82 8.80 -12.51 12.95
CA ASN A 82 9.75 -12.12 11.89
C ASN A 82 9.01 -11.69 10.62
N GLU A 83 8.03 -10.79 10.75
CA GLU A 83 7.21 -10.29 9.66
C GLU A 83 7.92 -9.15 8.94
N GLN A 84 7.99 -9.24 7.61
CA GLN A 84 8.54 -8.17 6.78
C GLN A 84 7.39 -7.24 6.34
N VAL A 85 7.43 -5.99 6.76
CA VAL A 85 6.44 -4.99 6.35
C VAL A 85 6.98 -4.20 5.15
N VAL A 86 6.20 -4.16 4.06
CA VAL A 86 6.52 -3.43 2.83
C VAL A 86 5.45 -2.37 2.58
N TRP A 87 5.86 -1.11 2.41
CA TRP A 87 4.98 -0.03 1.97
C TRP A 87 5.17 0.27 0.49
N VAL A 88 4.06 0.32 -0.24
CA VAL A 88 4.02 0.68 -1.66
C VAL A 88 3.11 1.89 -1.84
N SER A 89 3.66 2.98 -2.35
CA SER A 89 2.90 4.17 -2.71
C SER A 89 2.74 4.28 -4.21
N VAL A 90 1.50 4.41 -4.68
CA VAL A 90 1.17 4.60 -6.09
C VAL A 90 0.84 6.07 -6.33
N SER A 91 1.60 6.70 -7.22
CA SER A 91 1.47 8.11 -7.58
C SER A 91 1.15 8.26 -9.07
N PHE A 92 0.55 9.39 -9.45
CA PHE A 92 0.23 9.71 -10.84
C PHE A 92 1.09 10.88 -11.31
N MET A 93 1.74 10.72 -12.46
CA MET A 93 2.55 11.75 -13.11
C MET A 93 1.99 12.05 -14.49
N ILE A 94 1.43 13.25 -14.69
CA ILE A 94 0.77 13.66 -15.94
C ILE A 94 1.71 13.58 -17.15
N ALA A 95 3.01 13.83 -16.96
CA ALA A 95 3.99 13.84 -18.04
C ALA A 95 4.44 12.44 -18.51
N LYS A 96 3.97 11.35 -17.89
CA LYS A 96 4.49 10.01 -18.17
C LYS A 96 3.37 8.97 -18.25
N LEU A 97 3.23 8.37 -19.43
CA LEU A 97 2.23 7.32 -19.71
C LEU A 97 2.72 5.90 -19.36
N THR A 98 3.92 5.78 -18.82
CA THR A 98 4.56 4.49 -18.48
C THR A 98 4.63 4.31 -16.97
N PHE A 99 4.54 3.05 -16.52
CA PHE A 99 4.78 2.70 -15.12
C PHE A 99 6.26 2.91 -14.80
N LEU A 100 6.52 3.56 -13.66
CA LEU A 100 7.85 3.75 -13.12
C LEU A 100 7.91 3.18 -11.71
N LEU A 101 8.98 2.47 -11.42
CA LEU A 101 9.34 2.09 -10.06
C LEU A 101 10.41 3.06 -9.56
N GLU A 102 10.14 3.66 -8.41
CA GLU A 102 11.09 4.48 -7.66
C GLU A 102 11.39 3.72 -6.36
N VAL A 103 12.69 3.50 -6.09
CA VAL A 103 13.18 2.69 -4.96
C VAL A 103 13.93 3.59 -3.99
#